data_AF-A0A2T4TZ09-F1
#
_entry.id   AF-A0A2T4TZ09-F1
#
_cell.length_a   1.000
_cell.length_b   1.000
_cell.length_c   1.000
_cell.angle_alpha   90.00
_cell.angle_beta   90.00
_cell.angle_gamma   90.00
#
_symmetry.space_group_name_H-M   'P 1'
#
loop_
_entity.id
_entity.type
_entity.pdbx_description
1 polymer ?
#
loop_
_entity_poly.entity_id
_entity_poly.type
_entity_poly.pdbx_seq_one_letter_code
_entity_poly.pdbx_strand_id
1 'polypeptide(L)'
;MEETEAQLFARLREENSEFQRLAEKHREFDLKIGEYDRIYYLTSEQERKRKELQKQKLTIKDRMHVIMHQFRSNHTPATSKK
;
A
#
# COMPACT_ATOMS: atom_id res chain seq x y z
N MET A 1 -17.70 -15.57 -9.11
CA MET A 1 -17.75 -14.21 -8.56
C MET A 1 -16.32 -13.73 -8.47
N GLU A 2 -15.95 -12.66 -9.18
CA GLU A 2 -14.63 -12.06 -9.00
C GLU A 2 -14.58 -11.50 -7.58
N GLU A 3 -13.64 -11.99 -6.76
CA GLU A 3 -13.33 -11.34 -5.49
C GLU A 3 -12.92 -9.90 -5.80
N THR A 4 -13.72 -8.94 -5.34
CA THR A 4 -13.37 -7.52 -5.47
C THR A 4 -12.05 -7.25 -4.76
N GLU A 5 -11.26 -6.29 -5.26
CA GLU A 5 -9.98 -5.90 -4.67
C GLU A 5 -10.11 -5.58 -3.17
N ALA A 6 -11.26 -5.05 -2.75
CA ALA A 6 -11.58 -4.80 -1.35
C ALA A 6 -11.71 -6.08 -0.50
N GLN A 7 -12.30 -7.14 -1.04
CA GLN A 7 -12.37 -8.44 -0.36
C GLN A 7 -10.99 -9.08 -0.24
N LEU A 8 -10.22 -9.08 -1.34
CA LEU A 8 -8.86 -9.60 -1.34
C LEU A 8 -7.97 -8.82 -0.36
N PHE A 9 -8.13 -7.50 -0.29
CA PHE A 9 -7.46 -6.65 0.68
C PHE A 9 -7.78 -7.05 2.12
N ALA A 10 -9.07 -7.26 2.44
CA ALA A 10 -9.50 -7.66 3.78
C ALA A 10 -8.92 -9.02 4.17
N ARG A 11 -9.02 -10.01 3.28
CA ARG A 11 -8.42 -11.34 3.41
C ARG A 11 -6.92 -11.28 3.64
N LEU A 12 -6.18 -10.59 2.78
CA LEU A 12 -4.72 -10.43 2.90
C LEU A 12 -4.33 -9.72 4.19
N ARG A 13 -5.14 -8.79 4.68
CA ARG A 13 -4.89 -8.12 5.96
C ARG A 13 -5.01 -9.07 7.15
N GLU A 14 -5.90 -10.07 7.08
CA GLU A 14 -6.08 -11.07 8.13
C GLU A 14 -5.11 -12.26 7.98
N GLU A 15 -4.87 -12.73 6.76
CA GLU A 15 -4.03 -13.90 6.47
C GLU A 15 -2.53 -13.55 6.39
N ASN A 16 -2.18 -12.29 6.10
CA ASN A 16 -0.79 -11.88 5.88
C ASN A 16 -0.40 -10.69 6.78
N SER A 17 0.33 -11.01 7.85
CA SER A 17 0.89 -10.03 8.80
C SER A 17 1.79 -8.97 8.14
N GLU A 18 2.47 -9.30 7.04
CA GLU A 18 3.28 -8.33 6.30
C GLU A 18 2.38 -7.33 5.55
N PHE A 19 1.29 -7.80 4.96
CA PHE A 19 0.31 -6.92 4.32
C PHE A 19 -0.38 -6.01 5.35
N GLN A 20 -0.70 -6.54 6.53
CA GLN A 20 -1.22 -5.73 7.63
C GLN A 20 -0.24 -4.62 8.02
N ARG A 21 1.04 -4.94 8.24
CA ARG A 21 2.07 -3.96 8.56
C ARG A 21 2.25 -2.91 7.47
N LEU A 22 2.18 -3.31 6.20
CA LEU A 22 2.22 -2.41 5.06
C LEU A 22 1.02 -1.46 5.07
N ALA A 23 -0.18 -1.96 5.32
CA ALA A 23 -1.40 -1.14 5.41
C ALA A 23 -1.35 -0.15 6.59
N GLU A 24 -0.82 -0.57 7.73
CA GLU A 24 -0.61 0.31 8.90
C GLU A 24 0.39 1.43 8.57
N LYS A 25 1.56 1.08 8.02
CA LYS A 25 2.55 2.06 7.57
C LYS A 25 2.01 3.01 6.50
N HIS A 26 1.21 2.51 5.55
CA HIS A 26 0.55 3.35 4.54
C HIS A 26 -0.33 4.41 5.21
N ARG A 27 -1.13 4.01 6.21
CA ARG A 27 -1.99 4.93 6.97
C ARG A 27 -1.18 5.93 7.79
N GLU A 28 -0.10 5.50 8.43
CA GLU A 28 0.82 6.40 9.15
C GLU A 28 1.44 7.45 8.21
N PHE A 29 1.88 7.04 7.02
CA PHE A 29 2.43 7.97 6.04
C PHE A 29 1.36 8.93 5.51
N ASP A 30 0.13 8.46 5.30
CA ASP A 30 -0.97 9.33 4.89
C ASP A 30 -1.28 10.39 5.95
N LEU A 31 -1.32 10.00 7.23
CA LEU A 31 -1.49 10.92 8.35
C LEU A 31 -0.34 11.94 8.43
N LYS A 32 0.92 11.48 8.34
CA LYS A 32 2.08 12.38 8.36
C LYS A 32 2.07 13.34 7.17
N ILE A 33 1.77 12.87 5.97
CA ILE A 33 1.64 13.72 4.78
C ILE A 33 0.52 14.75 4.99
N GLY A 34 -0.62 14.34 5.55
CA GLY A 34 -1.73 15.23 5.89
C GLY A 34 -1.38 16.28 6.95
N GLU A 35 -0.55 15.92 7.94
CA GLU A 35 -0.01 16.88 8.92
C GLU A 35 0.84 17.94 8.21
N TYR A 36 1.72 17.52 7.29
CA TYR A 36 2.49 18.45 6.47
C TYR A 36 1.61 19.31 5.55
N ASP A 37 0.54 18.74 4.98
CA ASP A 37 -0.38 19.46 4.09
C ASP A 37 -1.19 20.55 4.83
N ARG A 38 -1.46 20.33 6.13
CA ARG A 38 -2.08 21.33 7.01
C ARG A 38 -1.15 22.51 7.33
N ILE A 39 0.17 22.34 7.19
CA ILE A 39 1.14 23.40 7.45
C ILE A 39 1.20 24.30 6.21
N TYR A 40 0.69 25.52 6.36
CA TYR A 40 0.60 26.49 5.26
C TYR A 40 1.98 26.90 4.70
N TYR A 41 3.03 26.89 5.53
CA TYR A 41 4.41 27.17 5.13
C TYR A 41 5.34 26.06 5.61
N LEU A 42 5.52 25.06 4.76
CA LEU A 42 6.51 24.01 4.97
C LEU A 42 7.91 24.59 4.79
N THR A 43 8.80 24.31 5.74
CA THR A 43 10.23 24.61 5.55
C THR A 43 10.84 23.64 4.53
N SER A 44 11.97 24.00 3.93
CA SER A 44 12.64 23.15 2.91
C SER A 44 12.93 21.72 3.40
N GLU A 45 13.19 21.55 4.70
CA GLU A 45 13.33 20.23 5.33
C GLU A 45 12.01 19.46 5.38
N GLN A 46 10.90 20.14 5.69
CA GLN A 46 9.59 19.53 5.75
C GLN A 46 9.06 19.17 4.36
N GLU A 47 9.31 20.01 3.34
CA GLU A 47 9.00 19.66 1.95
C GLU A 47 9.75 18.39 1.50
N ARG A 48 11.03 18.28 1.86
CA ARG A 48 11.81 17.06 1.62
C ARG A 48 11.18 15.86 2.32
N LYS A 49 10.87 15.96 3.62
CA LYS A 49 10.21 14.90 4.38
C LYS A 49 8.86 14.51 3.78
N ARG A 50 8.02 15.46 3.37
CA ARG A 50 6.74 15.21 2.67
C ARG A 50 6.96 14.43 1.38
N LYS A 51 7.93 14.83 0.54
CA LYS A 51 8.27 14.10 -0.69
C LYS A 51 8.81 12.69 -0.40
N GLU A 52 9.63 12.52 0.63
CA GLU A 52 10.11 11.20 1.04
C GLU A 52 8.97 10.30 1.51
N LEU A 53 8.06 10.81 2.33
CA LEU A 53 6.86 10.08 2.75
C LEU A 53 5.98 9.71 1.57
N GLN A 54 5.82 10.60 0.59
CA GLN A 54 5.06 10.34 -0.62
C GLN A 54 5.69 9.21 -1.47
N LYS A 55 7.03 9.19 -1.58
CA LYS A 55 7.77 8.08 -2.19
C LYS A 55 7.59 6.78 -1.41
N GLN A 56 7.74 6.81 -0.08
CA GLN A 56 7.56 5.63 0.76
C GLN A 56 6.13 5.08 0.66
N LYS A 57 5.13 5.95 0.63
CA LYS A 57 3.72 5.59 0.40
C LYS A 57 3.55 4.90 -0.96
N LEU A 58 4.19 5.41 -2.01
CA LEU A 58 4.16 4.78 -3.33
C LEU A 58 4.80 3.38 -3.30
N THR A 59 5.95 3.23 -2.65
CA THR A 59 6.62 1.93 -2.49
C THR A 59 5.76 0.92 -1.74
N ILE A 60 5.07 1.36 -0.68
CA ILE A 60 4.15 0.49 0.05
C ILE A 60 2.98 0.08 -0.82
N LYS A 61 2.38 1.03 -1.56
CA LYS A 61 1.29 0.74 -2.48
C LYS A 61 1.72 -0.28 -3.54
N ASP A 62 2.93 -0.13 -4.09
CA ASP A 62 3.50 -1.08 -5.06
C ASP A 62 3.67 -2.47 -4.43
N ARG A 63 4.24 -2.54 -3.21
CA ARG A 63 4.37 -3.78 -2.44
C ARG A 63 3.03 -4.47 -2.21
N MET A 64 1.99 -3.70 -1.87
CA MET A 64 0.64 -4.21 -1.66
C MET A 64 0.03 -4.74 -2.97
N HIS A 65 0.23 -4.04 -4.10
CA HIS A 65 -0.18 -4.52 -5.41
C HIS A 65 0.53 -5.82 -5.80
N VAL A 66 1.83 -5.95 -5.52
CA VAL A 66 2.59 -7.19 -5.77
C VAL A 66 2.01 -8.35 -4.96
N ILE A 67 1.71 -8.14 -3.68
CA ILE A 67 1.11 -9.19 -2.83
C ILE A 67 -0.28 -9.58 -3.35
N MET A 68 -1.12 -8.59 -3.71
CA MET A 68 -2.42 -8.87 -4.32
C MET A 68 -2.30 -9.64 -5.62
N HIS A 69 -1.35 -9.26 -6.48
CA HIS A 69 -1.13 -9.92 -7.75
C HIS A 69 -0.64 -11.35 -7.55
N GLN A 70 0.32 -11.58 -6.64
CA GLN A 70 0.75 -12.94 -6.28
C GLN A 70 -0.40 -13.77 -5.74
N PHE A 71 -1.24 -13.21 -4.89
CA PHE A 71 -2.38 -13.95 -4.32
C PHE A 71 -3.43 -14.30 -5.39
N ARG A 72 -3.73 -13.37 -6.31
CA ARG A 72 -4.60 -13.64 -7.47
C ARG A 72 -4.01 -14.72 -8.38
N SER A 73 -2.71 -14.63 -8.68
CA SER A 73 -2.01 -15.61 -9.52
C SER A 73 -1.93 -16.99 -8.84
N ASN A 74 -1.74 -17.05 -7.53
CA ASN A 74 -1.75 -18.30 -6.77
C ASN A 74 -3.15 -18.90 -6.60
N HIS A 75 -4.22 -18.08 -6.61
CA HIS A 75 -5.61 -18.52 -6.48
C HIS A 75 -6.30 -18.83 -7.82
N THR A 76 -5.62 -18.63 -8.96
CA THR A 76 -6.02 -19.19 -10.25
C THR A 76 -5.22 -20.47 -10.56
N PRO A 77 -5.72 -21.68 -10.20
CA PRO A 77 -5.22 -22.90 -10.81
C PRO A 77 -5.88 -23.05 -12.19
N ALA A 78 -5.37 -22.37 -13.21
CA ALA A 78 -5.78 -22.65 -14.59
C ALA A 78 -4.68 -22.28 -15.60
N THR A 79 -3.85 -23.29 -15.89
CA THR A 79 -3.52 -23.77 -17.26
C THR A 79 -2.96 -22.80 -18.32
N SER A 80 -1.82 -23.24 -18.88
CA SER A 80 -1.29 -22.96 -20.24
C SER A 80 -0.68 -21.57 -20.46
N LYS A 81 0.37 -21.36 -21.24
CA LYS A 81 1.23 -22.12 -22.19
C LYS A 81 2.35 -21.10 -22.56
N LYS A 82 3.61 -21.39 -22.81
CA LYS A 82 4.23 -22.37 -23.71
C LYS A 82 5.74 -22.34 -23.45
#